data_AF-A0A527YYB8-F1
#
_entry.id   AF-A0A527YYB8-F1
#
_cell.length_a   1.000
_cell.length_b   1.000
_cell.length_c   1.000
_cell.angle_alpha   90.00
_cell.angle_beta   90.00
_cell.angle_gamma   90.00
#
_symmetry.space_group_name_H-M   'P 1'
#
loop_
_entity.id
_entity.type
_entity.pdbx_description
1 polymer ?
#
loop_
_entity_poly.entity_id
_entity_poly.type
_entity_poly.pdbx_seq_one_letter_code
_entity_poly.pdbx_strand_id
1 'polypeptide(L)' 'AFLYIPIAVLVALSFNQGGLPTVWSGFSLKWYASLAGNAAILSAALNTLIVALVSTAIATLLGTLLAIGVEMRRQYGSGL' A
#
# COMPACT_ATOMS: atom_id res chain seq x y z
N ALA A 1 2.05 13.83 15.49
CA ALA A 1 1.19 12.75 16.04
C ALA A 1 -0.13 12.59 15.28
N PHE A 2 -0.79 13.66 14.84
CA PHE A 2 -2.13 13.64 14.22
C PHE A 2 -2.36 12.57 13.12
N LEU A 3 -1.42 12.38 12.19
CA LEU A 3 -1.57 11.41 11.08
C LEU A 3 -1.57 9.93 11.52
N TYR A 4 -0.94 9.61 12.65
CA TYR A 4 -0.84 8.23 13.13
C TYR A 4 -2.03 7.81 13.99
N ILE A 5 -2.76 8.78 14.57
CA ILE A 5 -3.90 8.51 15.44
C ILE A 5 -5.00 7.72 14.68
N PRO A 6 -5.43 8.11 13.47
CA PRO A 6 -6.43 7.33 12.72
C PRO A 6 -5.96 5.91 12.42
N ILE A 7 -4.67 5.74 12.08
CA ILE A 7 -4.08 4.43 11.79
C ILE A 7 -4.09 3.56 13.06
N ALA A 8 -3.69 4.12 14.20
CA ALA A 8 -3.70 3.41 15.48
C ALA A 8 -5.12 3.03 15.91
N VAL A 9 -6.12 3.90 15.66
CA VAL A 9 -7.54 3.59 15.91
C VAL A 9 -8.02 2.44 15.04
N LEU A 10 -7.68 2.44 13.74
CA LEU A 10 -8.02 1.33 12.84
C LEU A 10 -7.37 0.00 13.29
N VAL A 11 -6.12 0.05 13.73
CA VAL A 11 -5.42 -1.12 14.29
C VAL A 11 -6.10 -1.59 15.58
N ALA A 12 -6.50 -0.70 16.48
CA ALA A 12 -7.23 -1.10 17.68
C ALA A 12 -8.59 -1.73 17.35
N LEU A 13 -9.32 -1.13 16.39
CA LEU A 13 -10.62 -1.62 15.94
C LEU A 13 -10.54 -2.95 15.17
N SER A 14 -9.42 -3.29 14.53
CA SER A 14 -9.27 -4.60 13.86
C SER A 14 -9.29 -5.77 14.85
N PHE A 15 -8.97 -5.51 16.12
CA PHE A 15 -9.11 -6.47 17.22
C PHE A 15 -10.51 -6.46 17.87
N ASN A 16 -11.41 -5.56 17.48
CA ASN A 16 -12.76 -5.53 18.05
C ASN A 16 -13.60 -6.71 17.54
N GLN A 17 -14.15 -7.50 18.46
CA GLN A 17 -15.05 -8.58 18.08
C GLN A 17 -16.32 -8.05 17.39
N GLY A 18 -16.85 -6.90 17.79
CA GLY A 18 -18.16 -6.44 17.31
C GLY A 18 -18.21 -6.09 15.82
N GLY A 19 -17.07 -5.73 15.23
CA GLY A 19 -17.01 -5.20 13.86
C GLY A 19 -17.65 -3.81 13.69
N LEU A 20 -18.37 -3.31 14.71
CA LEU A 20 -18.87 -1.94 14.76
C LEU A 20 -17.83 -1.00 15.37
N PRO A 21 -17.53 0.16 14.76
CA PRO A 21 -16.61 1.15 15.33
C PRO A 21 -17.12 1.83 16.61
N THR A 22 -18.43 1.79 16.85
CA THR A 22 -19.11 2.54 17.91
C THR A 22 -19.18 1.81 19.24
N VAL A 23 -18.96 0.49 19.26
CA VAL A 23 -19.09 -0.34 20.46
C VAL A 23 -17.91 -1.31 20.54
N TRP A 24 -17.18 -1.23 21.65
CA TRP A 24 -16.14 -2.20 21.96
C TRP A 24 -16.77 -3.49 22.51
N SER A 25 -16.72 -4.57 21.74
CA SER A 25 -17.30 -5.87 22.12
C SER A 25 -16.26 -6.87 22.63
N GLY A 26 -15.02 -6.44 22.86
CA GLY A 26 -13.90 -7.26 23.34
C GLY A 26 -12.76 -7.41 22.33
N PHE A 27 -11.66 -8.00 22.78
CA PHE A 27 -10.49 -8.31 21.95
C PHE A 27 -10.65 -9.65 21.24
N SER A 28 -10.34 -9.75 19.94
CA SER A 28 -10.39 -10.99 19.17
C SER A 28 -9.52 -10.94 17.91
N LEU A 29 -9.03 -12.11 17.49
CA LEU A 29 -8.35 -12.33 16.21
C LEU A 29 -9.28 -12.92 15.13
N LYS A 30 -10.60 -12.99 15.38
CA LYS A 30 -11.55 -13.68 14.51
C LYS A 30 -11.52 -13.20 13.05
N TRP A 31 -11.29 -11.91 12.83
CA TRP A 31 -11.27 -11.33 11.49
C TRP A 31 -10.03 -11.73 10.72
N TYR A 32 -8.89 -11.85 11.40
CA TYR A 32 -7.66 -12.38 10.81
C TYR A 32 -7.80 -13.86 10.44
N ALA A 33 -8.44 -14.66 11.31
CA ALA A 33 -8.74 -16.07 11.00
C ALA A 33 -9.73 -16.20 9.82
N SER A 34 -10.79 -15.38 9.80
CA SER A 34 -11.74 -15.34 8.69
C SER A 34 -11.09 -14.90 7.39
N LEU A 35 -10.17 -13.95 7.43
CA LEU A 35 -9.38 -13.50 6.29
C LEU A 35 -8.47 -14.62 5.76
N ALA A 36 -7.81 -15.36 6.63
CA ALA A 36 -6.95 -16.49 6.26
C ALA A 36 -7.73 -17.62 5.55
N GLY A 37 -9.02 -17.79 5.86
CA GLY A 37 -9.91 -18.72 5.16
C GLY A 37 -10.54 -18.16 3.89
N ASN A 38 -10.40 -16.87 3.60
CA ASN A 38 -11.06 -16.23 2.45
C ASN A 38 -10.14 -16.21 1.22
N ALA A 39 -10.21 -17.29 0.42
CA ALA A 39 -9.43 -17.44 -0.80
C ALA A 39 -9.63 -16.31 -1.81
N ALA A 40 -10.84 -15.72 -1.89
CA ALA A 40 -11.10 -14.62 -2.81
C ALA A 40 -10.34 -13.35 -2.41
N ILE A 41 -10.36 -12.98 -1.12
CA ILE A 41 -9.61 -11.82 -0.63
C ILE A 41 -8.10 -12.06 -0.75
N LEU A 42 -7.62 -13.24 -0.38
CA LEU A 42 -6.19 -13.60 -0.50
C LEU A 42 -5.72 -13.55 -1.96
N SER A 43 -6.50 -14.10 -2.89
CA SER A 43 -6.15 -14.06 -4.32
C SER A 43 -6.16 -12.62 -4.86
N ALA A 44 -7.13 -11.81 -4.46
CA ALA A 44 -7.16 -10.38 -4.82
C ALA A 44 -5.93 -9.64 -4.29
N ALA A 45 -5.54 -9.88 -3.04
CA ALA A 45 -4.35 -9.27 -2.43
C ALA A 45 -3.06 -9.67 -3.16
N LEU A 46 -2.92 -10.95 -3.55
CA LEU A 46 -1.77 -11.42 -4.34
C LEU A 46 -1.74 -10.79 -5.73
N ASN A 47 -2.89 -10.71 -6.40
CA ASN A 47 -3.00 -10.05 -7.70
C ASN A 47 -2.58 -8.58 -7.61
N THR A 48 -3.08 -7.84 -6.61
CA THR A 48 -2.68 -6.46 -6.36
C THR A 48 -1.17 -6.34 -6.10
N LEU A 49 -0.59 -7.25 -5.33
CA LEU A 49 0.84 -7.24 -5.05
C LEU A 49 1.68 -7.43 -6.32
N ILE A 50 1.30 -8.40 -7.17
CA ILE A 50 1.97 -8.64 -8.46
C ILE A 50 1.87 -7.40 -9.35
N VAL A 51 0.67 -6.84 -9.50
CA VAL A 51 0.44 -5.63 -10.30
C VAL A 51 1.25 -4.45 -9.78
N ALA A 52 1.25 -4.24 -8.46
CA ALA A 52 2.00 -3.15 -7.83
C ALA A 52 3.51 -3.27 -8.08
N LEU A 53 4.08 -4.47 -7.92
CA LEU A 53 5.51 -4.71 -8.14
C LEU A 53 5.92 -4.51 -9.59
N VAL A 54 5.18 -5.09 -10.53
CA VAL A 54 5.46 -4.95 -11.97
C VAL A 54 5.31 -3.50 -12.40
N SER A 55 4.24 -2.81 -11.98
CA SER A 55 4.00 -1.40 -12.28
C SER A 55 5.12 -0.52 -11.72
N THR A 56 5.52 -0.74 -10.47
CA THR A 56 6.61 0.01 -9.82
C THR A 56 7.93 -0.19 -10.55
N ALA A 57 8.26 -1.42 -10.93
CA ALA A 57 9.50 -1.71 -11.65
C ALA A 57 9.54 -1.00 -13.01
N ILE A 58 8.47 -1.10 -13.80
CA ILE A 58 8.38 -0.44 -15.11
C ILE A 58 8.43 1.08 -14.95
N ALA A 59 7.64 1.64 -14.04
CA ALA A 59 7.60 3.08 -13.79
C ALA A 59 8.97 3.62 -13.34
N THR A 60 9.67 2.89 -12.48
CA THR A 60 11.01 3.29 -11.99
C THR A 60 12.05 3.23 -13.11
N LEU A 61 12.04 2.18 -13.94
CA LEU A 61 12.94 2.06 -15.08
C LEU A 61 12.71 3.19 -16.07
N LEU A 62 11.47 3.39 -16.51
CA LEU A 62 11.12 4.44 -17.47
C LEU A 62 11.40 5.83 -16.88
N GLY A 63 11.02 6.08 -15.63
CA GLY A 63 11.27 7.34 -14.94
C GLY A 63 12.77 7.66 -14.83
N THR A 64 13.59 6.65 -14.52
CA THR A 64 15.05 6.81 -14.44
C THR A 64 15.67 7.12 -15.81
N LEU A 65 15.27 6.37 -16.86
CA LEU A 65 15.74 6.62 -18.23
C LEU A 65 15.35 8.02 -18.72
N LEU A 66 14.11 8.45 -18.44
CA LEU A 66 13.65 9.80 -18.76
C LEU A 66 14.44 10.87 -18.01
N ALA A 67 14.70 10.68 -16.71
CA ALA A 67 15.49 11.61 -15.92
C ALA A 67 16.91 11.79 -16.48
N ILE A 68 17.58 10.68 -16.84
CA ILE A 68 18.90 10.71 -17.47
C ILE A 68 18.86 11.42 -18.82
N GLY A 69 17.88 11.10 -19.68
CA GLY A 69 17.75 11.73 -21.00
C GLY A 69 17.52 13.24 -20.94
N VAL A 70 16.68 13.71 -20.01
CA VAL A 70 16.45 15.14 -19.78
C VAL A 70 17.72 15.82 -19.29
N GLU A 71 18.43 15.21 -18.35
CA GLU A 71 19.67 15.77 -17.81
C GLU A 71 20.77 15.88 -18.87
N MET A 72 20.92 14.86 -19.72
CA MET A 72 21.86 14.90 -20.83
C MET A 72 21.53 16.05 -21.79
N ARG A 73 20.26 16.22 -22.19
CA ARG A 73 19.88 17.34 -23.07
C ARG A 73 20.11 18.71 -22.43
N ARG A 74 19.90 18.84 -21.12
CA ARG A 74 20.12 20.08 -20.37
C ARG A 74 21.59 20.50 -20.40
N GLN A 75 22.51 19.57 -20.18
CA GLN A 75 23.96 19.83 -20.17
C GLN A 75 24.48 20.31 -21.53
N TYR A 76 23.96 19.76 -22.63
CA TYR A 76 24.33 20.21 -23.99
C TYR A 76 23.82 21.62 -24.32
N GLY A 77 22.67 22.03 -23.77
CA GLY A 77 22.11 23.37 -23.99
C GLY A 77 22.78 24.48 -23.18
N SER A 78 23.52 24.16 -22.11
CA SER A 78 24.23 25.12 -21.26
C SER A 78 25.66 25.46 -21.71
N GLY A 79 26.12 24.87 -22.83
CA GLY A 79 27.46 25.09 -23.39
C GLY A 79 27.53 26.12 -24.54
N LEU A 80 26.43 26.83 -24.82
CA LEU A 80 26.33 27.96 -25.75
C LEU A 80 25.94 29.21 -24.98
#